data_AF-A0A0F9IAS3-F1
#
_entry.id   AF-A0A0F9IAS3-F1
#
_cell.length_a   1.000
_cell.length_b   1.000
_cell.length_c   1.000
_cell.angle_alpha   90.00
_cell.angle_beta   90.00
_cell.angle_gamma   90.00
#
_symmetry.space_group_name_H-M   'P 1'
#
loop_
_entity.id
_entity.type
_entity.pdbx_description
1 polymer ?
#
loop_
_entity_poly.entity_id
_entity_poly.type
_entity_poly.pdbx_seq_one_letter_code
_entity_poly.pdbx_strand_id
1 'polypeptide(L)'
;MKIKFQEKIVIQLGENPWILIFLMFLELLFIILPGLISSTVEKKPFKEVILDMGFQKNDDILIKIVTGFFIGSIFFLCSNYIILFFRDFIVRTVFSSEFVEQGQSGRIGTTPIQPNFIQIIILIILQITIIGPCEEAFFRGFLIKKIENRLKLHYSIIISSIFFAFYHVPPFLVPITTIITFFGYYFTFGILLSLLFVNFEYSLIPCSIAHSCFNIFILIV
;
A
#
# COMPACT_ATOMS: atom_id res chain seq x y z
N MET A 1 -26.88 8.58 29.49
CA MET A 1 -26.88 9.28 28.19
C MET A 1 -25.66 8.80 27.40
N LYS A 2 -25.83 7.81 26.50
CA LYS A 2 -24.74 7.34 25.64
C LYS A 2 -24.53 8.36 24.54
N ILE A 3 -23.49 9.18 24.66
CA ILE A 3 -23.02 10.03 23.57
C ILE A 3 -22.52 9.06 22.50
N LYS A 4 -23.28 8.90 21.40
CA LYS A 4 -22.76 8.31 20.17
C LYS A 4 -21.69 9.28 19.68
N PHE A 5 -20.43 9.00 19.98
CA PHE A 5 -19.34 9.60 19.23
C PHE A 5 -19.47 9.08 17.81
N GLN A 6 -20.02 9.93 16.95
CA GLN A 6 -19.99 9.72 15.52
C GLN A 6 -18.50 9.80 15.15
N GLU A 7 -17.91 8.68 14.70
CA GLU A 7 -16.51 8.64 14.25
C GLU A 7 -16.32 9.67 13.13
N LYS A 8 -15.87 10.87 13.50
CA LYS A 8 -15.65 11.95 12.55
C LYS A 8 -14.26 11.77 11.94
N ILE A 9 -14.20 10.97 10.88
CA ILE A 9 -13.02 10.83 10.02
C ILE A 9 -12.64 12.22 9.49
N VAL A 10 -11.37 12.59 9.59
CA VAL A 10 -10.88 13.95 9.28
C VAL A 10 -10.97 14.26 7.78
N ILE A 11 -10.68 13.28 6.92
CA ILE A 11 -10.76 13.39 5.45
C ILE A 11 -11.50 12.18 4.91
N GLN A 12 -12.59 12.40 4.17
CA GLN A 12 -13.44 11.33 3.59
C GLN A 12 -13.34 11.33 2.06
N LEU A 13 -12.28 10.71 1.52
CA LEU A 13 -12.10 10.58 0.07
C LEU A 13 -13.11 9.62 -0.57
N GLY A 14 -13.60 8.64 0.20
CA GLY A 14 -14.61 7.68 -0.24
C GLY A 14 -16.04 8.22 -0.31
N GLU A 15 -16.31 9.44 0.17
CA GLU A 15 -17.67 10.02 0.13
C GLU A 15 -18.17 10.22 -1.31
N ASN A 16 -17.27 10.57 -2.23
CA ASN A 16 -17.56 10.62 -3.66
C ASN A 16 -16.67 9.61 -4.41
N PRO A 17 -17.22 8.45 -4.84
CA PRO A 17 -16.44 7.44 -5.55
C PRO A 17 -15.77 7.95 -6.83
N TRP A 18 -16.31 8.97 -7.50
CA TRP A 18 -15.68 9.56 -8.68
C TRP A 18 -14.43 10.36 -8.36
N ILE A 19 -14.41 11.05 -7.21
CA ILE A 19 -13.21 11.73 -6.71
C ILE A 19 -12.14 10.68 -6.39
N LEU A 20 -12.52 9.61 -5.69
CA LEU A 20 -11.61 8.51 -5.39
C LEU A 20 -11.02 7.90 -6.68
N ILE A 21 -11.88 7.57 -7.66
CA ILE A 21 -11.47 7.06 -8.97
C ILE A 21 -10.46 8.01 -9.65
N PHE A 22 -10.73 9.31 -9.65
CA PHE A 22 -9.81 10.29 -10.21
C PHE A 22 -8.47 10.31 -9.48
N LEU A 23 -8.48 10.30 -8.14
CA LEU A 23 -7.27 10.29 -7.33
C LEU A 23 -6.42 9.04 -7.53
N MET A 24 -7.04 7.88 -7.80
CA MET A 24 -6.30 6.65 -8.12
C MET A 24 -5.39 6.78 -9.35
N PHE A 25 -5.72 7.65 -10.32
CA PHE A 25 -4.83 7.91 -11.46
C PHE A 25 -3.58 8.70 -11.07
N LEU A 26 -3.58 9.41 -9.94
CA LEU A 26 -2.39 10.10 -9.45
C LEU A 26 -1.30 9.12 -9.04
N GLU A 27 -1.64 7.86 -8.77
CA GLU A 27 -0.65 6.82 -8.46
C GLU A 27 0.29 6.53 -9.63
N LEU A 28 -0.08 6.88 -10.88
CA LEU A 28 0.85 6.83 -12.02
C LEU A 28 2.12 7.67 -11.78
N LEU A 29 2.04 8.70 -10.92
CA LEU A 29 3.19 9.51 -10.53
C LEU A 29 4.27 8.71 -9.79
N PHE A 30 3.91 7.59 -9.14
CA PHE A 30 4.88 6.68 -8.52
C PHE A 30 5.76 5.92 -9.52
N ILE A 31 5.37 5.90 -10.79
CA ILE A 31 6.24 5.39 -11.86
C ILE A 31 6.91 6.57 -12.58
N ILE A 32 6.11 7.58 -12.95
CA ILE A 32 6.56 8.67 -13.81
C ILE A 32 7.63 9.52 -13.12
N LEU A 33 7.37 10.02 -11.91
CA LEU A 33 8.30 10.93 -11.22
C LEU A 33 9.65 10.29 -10.89
N PRO A 34 9.71 9.14 -10.17
CA PRO A 34 11.00 8.51 -9.85
C PRO A 34 11.70 8.02 -11.12
N GLY A 35 10.94 7.57 -12.13
CA GLY A 35 11.48 7.19 -13.43
C GLY A 35 12.19 8.35 -14.14
N LEU A 36 11.56 9.53 -14.20
CA LEU A 36 12.12 10.73 -14.82
C LEU A 36 13.34 11.25 -14.03
N ILE A 37 13.23 11.32 -12.71
CA ILE A 37 14.33 11.76 -11.84
C ILE A 37 15.53 10.83 -12.01
N SER A 38 15.33 9.53 -11.92
CA SER A 38 16.42 8.55 -12.06
C SER A 38 16.98 8.50 -13.48
N SER A 39 16.15 8.66 -14.52
CA SER A 39 16.62 8.76 -15.91
C SER A 39 17.57 9.95 -16.08
N THR A 40 17.22 11.09 -15.48
CA THR A 40 18.04 12.30 -15.51
C THR A 40 19.34 12.13 -14.73
N VAL A 41 19.27 11.61 -13.50
CA VAL A 41 20.43 11.47 -12.60
C VAL A 41 21.42 10.41 -13.09
N GLU A 42 20.91 9.27 -13.57
CA GLU A 42 21.75 8.13 -14.00
C GLU A 42 22.11 8.18 -15.49
N LYS A 43 21.59 9.16 -16.24
CA LYS A 43 21.77 9.30 -17.69
C LYS A 43 21.35 8.04 -18.46
N LYS A 44 20.35 7.32 -17.96
CA LYS A 44 19.74 6.15 -18.61
C LYS A 44 18.45 6.53 -19.32
N PRO A 45 18.10 5.90 -20.46
CA PRO A 45 16.77 6.06 -21.05
C PRO A 45 15.65 5.72 -20.05
N PHE A 46 14.57 6.50 -20.04
CA PHE A 46 13.43 6.27 -19.14
C PHE A 46 12.90 4.83 -19.21
N LYS A 47 12.84 4.24 -20.40
CA LYS A 47 12.43 2.84 -20.60
C LYS A 47 13.29 1.85 -19.80
N GLU A 48 14.61 2.05 -19.76
CA GLU A 48 15.50 1.19 -18.99
C GLU A 48 15.25 1.33 -17.49
N VAL A 49 14.97 2.55 -17.01
CA VAL A 49 14.61 2.77 -15.61
C VAL A 49 13.29 2.06 -15.24
N ILE A 50 12.29 2.09 -16.12
CA ILE A 50 11.03 1.35 -15.90
C ILE A 50 11.26 -0.16 -15.87
N LEU A 51 12.13 -0.69 -16.74
CA LEU A 51 12.52 -2.10 -16.69
C LEU A 51 13.28 -2.42 -15.39
N ASP A 52 14.17 -1.52 -14.93
CA ASP A 52 14.87 -1.65 -13.66
C ASP A 52 13.88 -1.67 -12.48
N MET A 53 12.76 -0.94 -12.55
CA MET A 53 11.68 -0.98 -11.55
C MET A 53 10.91 -2.30 -11.51
N GLY A 54 11.23 -3.28 -12.36
CA GLY A 54 10.66 -4.64 -12.28
C GLY A 54 9.55 -4.93 -13.30
N PHE A 55 9.30 -4.02 -14.24
CA PHE A 55 8.45 -4.27 -15.42
C PHE A 55 9.16 -5.11 -16.50
N GLN A 56 9.82 -6.18 -16.07
CA GLN A 56 10.62 -7.03 -16.95
C GLN A 56 9.73 -8.11 -17.59
N LYS A 57 10.23 -8.71 -18.68
CA LYS A 57 9.61 -9.92 -19.22
C LYS A 57 9.74 -11.00 -18.15
N ASN A 58 8.62 -11.58 -17.78
CA ASN A 58 8.56 -12.61 -16.76
C ASN A 58 8.28 -13.96 -17.42
N ASP A 59 9.09 -14.94 -17.10
CA ASP A 59 8.72 -16.34 -17.30
C ASP A 59 7.71 -16.74 -16.20
N ASP A 60 6.92 -17.77 -16.48
CA ASP A 60 5.94 -18.36 -15.56
C ASP A 60 4.91 -17.37 -14.98
N ILE A 61 4.42 -16.46 -15.81
CA ILE A 61 3.42 -15.43 -15.44
C ILE A 61 2.23 -16.03 -14.71
N LEU A 62 1.72 -17.17 -15.18
CA LEU A 62 0.55 -17.83 -14.57
C LEU A 62 0.82 -18.22 -13.11
N ILE A 63 1.99 -18.80 -12.82
CA ILE A 63 2.37 -19.21 -11.46
C ILE A 63 2.48 -17.97 -10.55
N LYS A 64 3.08 -16.89 -11.05
CA LYS A 64 3.21 -15.62 -10.32
C LYS A 64 1.85 -14.98 -10.01
N ILE A 65 0.91 -14.99 -10.96
CA ILE A 65 -0.45 -14.48 -10.75
C ILE A 65 -1.19 -15.34 -9.71
N VAL A 66 -1.19 -16.67 -9.88
CA VAL A 66 -1.87 -17.59 -8.95
C VAL A 66 -1.29 -17.46 -7.53
N THR A 67 0.04 -17.37 -7.42
CA THR A 67 0.70 -17.19 -6.13
C THR A 67 0.36 -15.85 -5.49
N GLY A 68 0.40 -14.77 -6.28
CA GLY A 68 -0.01 -13.44 -5.82
C GLY A 68 -1.44 -13.43 -5.30
N PHE A 69 -2.38 -14.04 -6.03
CA PHE A 69 -3.78 -14.14 -5.59
C PHE A 69 -3.92 -14.93 -4.27
N PHE A 70 -3.24 -16.08 -4.17
CA PHE A 70 -3.26 -16.90 -2.96
C PHE A 70 -2.69 -16.15 -1.75
N ILE A 71 -1.54 -15.48 -1.92
CA ILE A 71 -0.92 -14.69 -0.85
C ILE A 71 -1.77 -13.47 -0.49
N GLY A 72 -2.34 -12.77 -1.46
CA GLY A 72 -3.26 -11.65 -1.21
C GLY A 72 -4.51 -12.09 -0.42
N SER A 73 -5.00 -13.30 -0.68
CA SER A 73 -6.08 -13.90 0.11
C SER A 73 -5.66 -14.18 1.55
N ILE A 74 -4.45 -14.71 1.76
CA ILE A 74 -3.88 -14.91 3.10
C ILE A 74 -3.71 -13.57 3.81
N PHE A 75 -3.20 -12.55 3.13
CA PHE A 75 -3.05 -11.19 3.67
C PHE A 75 -4.38 -10.65 4.17
N PHE A 76 -5.46 -10.80 3.39
CA PHE A 76 -6.79 -10.41 3.80
C PHE A 76 -7.23 -11.14 5.08
N LEU A 77 -7.14 -12.46 5.11
CA LEU A 77 -7.53 -13.27 6.28
C LEU A 77 -6.70 -12.95 7.53
N CYS A 78 -5.41 -12.67 7.37
CA CYS A 78 -4.51 -12.35 8.46
C CYS A 78 -4.58 -10.88 8.92
N SER A 79 -5.07 -9.97 8.06
CA SER A 79 -5.04 -8.53 8.31
C SER A 79 -5.71 -8.12 9.61
N ASN A 80 -6.85 -8.73 9.93
CA ASN A 80 -7.56 -8.46 11.18
C ASN A 80 -6.71 -8.83 12.40
N TYR A 81 -5.99 -9.95 12.37
CA TYR A 81 -5.11 -10.33 13.47
C TYR A 81 -3.93 -9.36 13.61
N ILE A 82 -3.35 -8.91 12.49
CA ILE A 82 -2.24 -7.96 12.49
C ILE A 82 -2.69 -6.61 13.08
N ILE A 83 -3.83 -6.07 12.62
CA ILE A 83 -4.32 -4.79 13.14
C ILE A 83 -4.72 -4.90 14.62
N LEU A 84 -5.38 -5.98 15.05
CA LEU A 84 -5.70 -6.21 16.46
C LEU A 84 -4.43 -6.25 17.31
N PHE A 85 -3.38 -6.92 16.84
CA PHE A 85 -2.10 -6.98 17.55
C PHE A 85 -1.44 -5.59 17.69
N PHE A 86 -1.31 -4.82 16.62
CA PHE A 86 -0.65 -3.51 16.73
C PHE A 86 -1.52 -2.46 17.41
N ARG A 87 -2.79 -2.32 17.00
CA ARG A 87 -3.69 -1.29 17.52
C ARG A 87 -4.20 -1.63 18.92
N ASP A 88 -4.84 -2.79 19.07
CA ASP A 88 -5.62 -3.10 20.27
C ASP A 88 -4.80 -3.77 21.36
N PHE A 89 -3.69 -4.41 21.02
CA PHE A 89 -2.75 -4.92 22.00
C PHE A 89 -1.63 -3.91 22.25
N ILE A 90 -0.73 -3.65 21.29
CA ILE A 90 0.45 -2.79 21.54
C ILE A 90 0.05 -1.36 21.89
N VAL A 91 -0.62 -0.65 20.98
CA VAL A 91 -0.88 0.79 21.16
C VAL A 91 -1.83 1.05 22.32
N ARG A 92 -2.92 0.27 22.42
CA ARG A 92 -3.86 0.40 23.54
C ARG A 92 -3.20 0.16 24.89
N THR A 93 -2.32 -0.83 25.02
CA THR A 93 -1.62 -1.12 26.28
C THR A 93 -0.60 -0.05 26.62
N VAL A 94 0.12 0.49 25.63
CA VAL A 94 1.17 1.50 25.87
C VAL A 94 0.59 2.90 26.10
N PHE A 95 -0.47 3.29 25.38
CA PHE A 95 -0.96 4.67 25.35
C PHE A 95 -2.38 4.90 25.90
N SER A 96 -3.21 3.85 26.04
CA SER A 96 -4.65 3.86 26.40
C SER A 96 -5.64 3.68 25.23
N SER A 97 -6.91 3.39 25.59
CA SER A 97 -8.00 3.25 24.60
C SER A 97 -8.42 4.59 23.99
N GLU A 98 -8.35 5.69 24.74
CA GLU A 98 -8.65 7.03 24.21
C GLU A 98 -7.67 7.41 23.09
N PHE A 99 -6.39 7.07 23.24
CA PHE A 99 -5.38 7.30 22.19
C PHE A 99 -5.72 6.54 20.91
N VAL A 100 -6.17 5.28 21.03
CA VAL A 100 -6.60 4.45 19.88
C VAL A 100 -7.83 5.06 19.20
N GLU A 101 -8.84 5.49 19.96
CA GLU A 101 -10.04 6.13 19.43
C GLU A 101 -9.70 7.42 18.68
N GLN A 102 -8.82 8.26 19.25
CA GLN A 102 -8.30 9.45 18.57
C GLN A 102 -7.59 9.07 17.27
N GLY A 103 -6.72 8.05 17.30
CA GLY A 103 -6.02 7.55 16.12
C GLY A 103 -6.96 7.04 15.02
N GLN A 104 -8.03 6.31 15.40
CA GLN A 104 -9.06 5.83 14.48
C GLN A 104 -9.88 6.98 13.87
N SER A 105 -10.23 7.99 14.65
CA SER A 105 -10.94 9.18 14.15
C SER A 105 -10.09 10.03 13.21
N GLY A 106 -8.77 10.02 13.37
CA GLY A 106 -7.82 10.78 12.54
C GLY A 106 -7.48 10.15 11.18
N ARG A 107 -8.02 8.98 10.84
CA ARG A 107 -7.72 8.29 9.58
C ARG A 107 -8.27 9.03 8.36
N ILE A 108 -7.74 8.69 7.18
CA ILE A 108 -8.33 9.10 5.89
C ILE A 108 -9.26 7.97 5.45
N GLY A 109 -10.54 8.30 5.22
CA GLY A 109 -11.54 7.36 4.73
C GLY A 109 -11.42 7.18 3.21
N THR A 110 -10.92 6.03 2.77
CA THR A 110 -10.77 5.67 1.35
C THR A 110 -11.77 4.61 0.89
N THR A 111 -12.56 4.04 1.81
CA THR A 111 -13.65 3.11 1.45
C THR A 111 -14.81 3.90 0.85
N PRO A 112 -15.23 3.59 -0.39
CA PRO A 112 -16.34 4.30 -1.03
C PRO A 112 -17.66 4.08 -0.29
N ILE A 113 -18.41 5.15 -0.10
CA ILE A 113 -19.74 5.11 0.53
C ILE A 113 -20.79 4.89 -0.56
N GLN A 114 -21.48 3.75 -0.52
CA GLN A 114 -22.55 3.38 -1.46
C GLN A 114 -22.17 3.49 -2.95
N PRO A 115 -21.04 2.90 -3.41
CA PRO A 115 -20.71 2.90 -4.83
C PRO A 115 -21.75 2.10 -5.62
N ASN A 116 -22.09 2.58 -6.81
CA ASN A 116 -22.91 1.79 -7.75
C ASN A 116 -22.06 0.67 -8.39
N PHE A 117 -22.74 -0.28 -9.05
CA PHE A 117 -22.09 -1.45 -9.65
C PHE A 117 -20.98 -1.09 -10.65
N ILE A 118 -21.19 -0.05 -11.48
CA ILE A 118 -20.20 0.42 -12.46
C ILE A 118 -18.96 0.96 -11.76
N GLN A 119 -19.15 1.75 -10.69
CA GLN A 119 -18.05 2.29 -9.90
C GLN A 119 -17.24 1.18 -9.22
N ILE A 120 -17.89 0.15 -8.69
CA ILE A 120 -17.18 -1.02 -8.10
C ILE A 120 -16.29 -1.70 -9.16
N ILE A 121 -16.83 -1.94 -10.36
CA ILE A 121 -16.04 -2.54 -11.45
C ILE A 121 -14.83 -1.67 -11.80
N ILE A 122 -15.02 -0.34 -11.92
CA ILE A 122 -13.92 0.58 -12.22
C ILE A 122 -12.86 0.52 -11.10
N LEU A 123 -13.27 0.58 -9.84
CA LEU A 123 -12.35 0.50 -8.70
C LEU A 123 -11.55 -0.81 -8.70
N ILE A 124 -12.18 -1.95 -8.96
CA ILE A 124 -11.50 -3.25 -9.06
C ILE A 124 -10.46 -3.25 -10.20
N ILE A 125 -10.83 -2.75 -11.38
CA ILE A 125 -9.92 -2.66 -12.52
C ILE A 125 -8.73 -1.76 -12.17
N LEU A 126 -8.97 -0.61 -11.55
CA LEU A 126 -7.91 0.33 -11.17
C LEU A 126 -7.00 -0.24 -10.08
N GLN A 127 -7.52 -1.05 -9.15
CA GLN A 127 -6.69 -1.73 -8.14
C GLN A 127 -5.67 -2.67 -8.79
N ILE A 128 -6.08 -3.43 -9.81
CA ILE A 128 -5.21 -4.41 -10.51
C ILE A 128 -4.26 -3.72 -11.51
N THR A 129 -4.73 -2.68 -12.20
CA THR A 129 -4.00 -2.08 -13.33
C THR A 129 -3.16 -0.87 -12.94
N ILE A 130 -3.55 -0.14 -11.90
CA ILE A 130 -2.87 1.09 -11.48
C ILE A 130 -2.32 0.95 -10.07
N ILE A 131 -3.16 0.79 -9.04
CA ILE A 131 -2.73 0.91 -7.64
C ILE A 131 -1.63 -0.10 -7.30
N GLY A 132 -1.92 -1.40 -7.41
CA GLY A 132 -0.95 -2.45 -7.11
C GLY A 132 0.33 -2.29 -7.93
N PRO A 133 0.28 -2.24 -9.27
CA PRO A 133 1.48 -2.07 -10.09
C PRO A 133 2.29 -0.80 -9.77
N CYS A 134 1.65 0.36 -9.57
CA CYS A 134 2.36 1.62 -9.39
C CYS A 134 2.99 1.72 -8.01
N GLU A 135 2.25 1.39 -6.95
CA GLU A 135 2.79 1.40 -5.59
C GLU A 135 3.92 0.37 -5.46
N GLU A 136 3.71 -0.86 -5.93
CA GLU A 136 4.76 -1.88 -5.88
C GLU A 136 5.99 -1.50 -6.71
N ALA A 137 5.81 -0.90 -7.89
CA ALA A 137 6.92 -0.43 -8.71
C ALA A 137 7.76 0.62 -7.98
N PHE A 138 7.13 1.52 -7.22
CA PHE A 138 7.86 2.52 -6.43
C PHE A 138 8.51 1.93 -5.18
N PHE A 139 7.72 1.33 -4.30
CA PHE A 139 8.24 0.88 -3.01
C PHE A 139 9.20 -0.31 -3.16
N ARG A 140 8.93 -1.24 -4.08
CA ARG A 140 9.73 -2.47 -4.23
C ARG A 140 10.69 -2.30 -5.38
N GLY A 141 10.15 -2.02 -6.57
CA GLY A 141 10.94 -1.85 -7.79
C GLY A 141 12.02 -0.79 -7.66
N PHE A 142 11.63 0.42 -7.28
CA PHE A 142 12.52 1.57 -7.22
C PHE A 142 13.29 1.64 -5.91
N LEU A 143 12.62 1.79 -4.76
CA LEU A 143 13.31 2.05 -3.50
C LEU A 143 14.23 0.90 -3.08
N ILE A 144 13.77 -0.36 -3.10
CA ILE A 144 14.62 -1.48 -2.66
C ILE A 144 15.86 -1.57 -3.54
N LYS A 145 15.72 -1.58 -4.87
CA LYS A 145 16.88 -1.71 -5.78
C LYS A 145 17.83 -0.53 -5.68
N LYS A 146 17.32 0.71 -5.60
CA LYS A 146 18.19 1.90 -5.48
C LYS A 146 18.95 1.91 -4.17
N ILE A 147 18.32 1.52 -3.07
CA ILE A 147 18.97 1.48 -1.75
C ILE A 147 19.94 0.30 -1.67
N GLU A 148 19.60 -0.85 -2.27
CA GLU A 148 20.45 -2.05 -2.30
C GLU A 148 21.79 -1.82 -3.01
N ASN A 149 21.85 -0.86 -3.95
CA ASN A 149 23.12 -0.44 -4.57
C ASN A 149 24.11 0.17 -3.56
N ARG A 150 23.66 0.57 -2.36
CA ARG A 150 24.47 1.26 -1.34
C ARG A 150 24.45 0.54 0.01
N LEU A 151 23.37 -0.16 0.33
CA LEU A 151 23.14 -0.86 1.60
C LEU A 151 22.78 -2.32 1.37
N LYS A 152 22.88 -3.14 2.42
CA LYS A 152 22.46 -4.54 2.37
C LYS A 152 20.94 -4.65 2.18
N LEU A 153 20.50 -5.71 1.48
CA LEU A 153 19.11 -5.99 1.15
C LEU A 153 18.13 -5.84 2.33
N HIS A 154 18.48 -6.34 3.52
CA HIS A 154 17.60 -6.23 4.69
C HIS A 154 17.34 -4.79 5.12
N TYR A 155 18.32 -3.89 4.97
CA TYR A 155 18.12 -2.46 5.22
C TYR A 155 17.24 -1.84 4.13
N SER A 156 17.41 -2.24 2.87
CA SER A 156 16.55 -1.78 1.77
C SER A 156 15.08 -2.15 1.99
N ILE A 157 14.81 -3.39 2.45
CA ILE A 157 13.47 -3.88 2.81
C ILE A 157 12.88 -3.06 3.96
N ILE A 158 13.64 -2.84 5.04
CA ILE A 158 13.17 -2.08 6.20
C ILE A 158 12.86 -0.64 5.79
N ILE A 159 13.76 0.03 5.08
CA ILE A 159 13.58 1.43 4.68
C ILE A 159 12.37 1.56 3.74
N SER A 160 12.25 0.70 2.72
CA SER A 160 11.09 0.68 1.83
C SER A 160 9.78 0.51 2.61
N SER A 161 9.75 -0.39 3.58
CA SER A 161 8.56 -0.67 4.40
C SER A 161 8.19 0.50 5.31
N ILE A 162 9.18 1.27 5.81
CA ILE A 162 8.93 2.52 6.56
C ILE A 162 8.27 3.56 5.64
N PHE A 163 8.79 3.75 4.42
CA PHE A 163 8.19 4.69 3.46
C PHE A 163 6.78 4.25 3.03
N PHE A 164 6.56 2.95 2.85
CA PHE A 164 5.24 2.39 2.56
C PHE A 164 4.24 2.66 3.71
N ALA A 165 4.68 2.48 4.96
CA ALA A 165 3.87 2.78 6.13
C ALA A 165 3.53 4.27 6.21
N PHE A 166 4.51 5.16 6.04
CA PHE A 166 4.25 6.60 6.03
C PHE A 166 3.39 7.05 4.86
N TYR A 167 3.44 6.41 3.70
CA TYR A 167 2.52 6.73 2.62
C TYR A 167 1.06 6.46 3.01
N HIS A 168 0.80 5.40 3.77
CA HIS A 168 -0.55 5.04 4.25
C HIS A 168 -1.00 5.84 5.48
N VAL A 169 -0.06 6.35 6.27
CA VAL A 169 -0.31 7.32 7.35
C VAL A 169 0.52 8.58 7.13
N PRO A 170 0.19 9.38 6.09
CA PRO A 170 1.01 10.48 5.62
C PRO A 170 1.25 11.52 6.71
N PRO A 171 2.52 11.72 7.12
CA PRO A 171 2.86 12.83 8.01
C PRO A 171 2.30 14.14 7.44
N PHE A 172 1.90 15.05 8.33
CA PHE A 172 1.27 16.35 8.00
C PHE A 172 -0.18 16.29 7.49
N LEU A 173 -0.68 15.14 7.03
CA LEU A 173 -2.09 14.97 6.65
C LEU A 173 -2.93 14.29 7.73
N VAL A 174 -2.32 13.39 8.51
CA VAL A 174 -2.98 12.72 9.64
C VAL A 174 -2.32 13.06 10.98
N PRO A 175 -3.07 13.03 12.09
CA PRO A 175 -2.52 13.23 13.43
C PRO A 175 -1.45 12.19 13.78
N ILE A 176 -0.52 12.57 14.67
CA ILE A 176 0.52 11.64 15.17
C ILE A 176 -0.09 10.40 15.85
N THR A 177 -1.26 10.55 16.49
CA THR A 177 -2.02 9.44 17.08
C THR A 177 -2.40 8.40 16.02
N THR A 178 -2.86 8.84 14.84
CA THR A 178 -3.17 7.96 13.70
C THR A 178 -1.92 7.27 13.17
N ILE A 179 -0.81 8.01 13.03
CA ILE A 179 0.46 7.43 12.58
C ILE A 179 0.87 6.29 13.52
N ILE A 180 0.99 6.56 14.82
CA ILE A 180 1.41 5.55 15.81
C ILE A 180 0.44 4.36 15.85
N THR A 181 -0.87 4.62 15.71
CA THR A 181 -1.92 3.59 15.77
C THR A 181 -1.82 2.58 14.63
N PHE A 182 -1.50 3.02 13.41
CA PHE A 182 -1.52 2.15 12.22
C PHE A 182 -0.13 1.86 11.62
N PHE A 183 0.95 2.51 12.11
CA PHE A 183 2.28 2.34 11.55
C PHE A 183 2.72 0.88 11.51
N GLY A 184 2.59 0.15 12.63
CA GLY A 184 3.00 -1.25 12.71
C GLY A 184 2.23 -2.16 11.74
N TYR A 185 0.95 -1.87 11.51
CA TYR A 185 0.11 -2.58 10.56
C TYR A 185 0.61 -2.40 9.11
N TYR A 186 0.75 -1.17 8.64
CA TYR A 186 1.23 -0.91 7.28
C TYR A 186 2.70 -1.30 7.09
N PHE A 187 3.54 -1.10 8.10
CA PHE A 187 4.93 -1.53 8.08
C PHE A 187 5.04 -3.05 7.89
N THR A 188 4.20 -3.84 8.57
CA THR A 188 4.17 -5.30 8.42
C THR A 188 3.83 -5.72 6.99
N PHE A 189 2.80 -5.12 6.38
CA PHE A 189 2.49 -5.38 4.97
C PHE A 189 3.59 -4.90 4.02
N GLY A 190 4.24 -3.78 4.35
CA GLY A 190 5.46 -3.31 3.69
C GLY A 190 6.51 -4.42 3.59
N ILE A 191 6.83 -5.04 4.73
CA ILE A 191 7.81 -6.12 4.83
C ILE A 191 7.34 -7.35 4.04
N LEU A 192 6.10 -7.80 4.24
CA LEU A 192 5.59 -9.03 3.61
C LEU A 192 5.61 -8.94 2.07
N LEU A 193 5.18 -7.80 1.51
CA LEU A 193 5.23 -7.54 0.07
C LEU A 193 6.67 -7.41 -0.45
N SER A 194 7.58 -6.84 0.35
CA SER A 194 9.00 -6.74 0.01
C SER A 194 9.66 -8.11 -0.05
N LEU A 195 9.35 -9.00 0.90
CA LEU A 195 9.81 -10.39 0.89
C LEU A 195 9.24 -11.13 -0.31
N LEU A 196 7.96 -10.93 -0.66
CA LEU A 196 7.37 -11.53 -1.85
C LEU A 196 8.09 -11.08 -3.13
N PHE A 197 8.39 -9.80 -3.25
CA PHE A 197 9.13 -9.25 -4.39
C PHE A 197 10.53 -9.86 -4.52
N VAL A 198 11.29 -9.93 -3.42
CA VAL A 198 12.64 -10.50 -3.40
C VAL A 198 12.63 -12.00 -3.69
N ASN A 199 11.70 -12.74 -3.09
CA ASN A 199 11.60 -14.19 -3.26
C ASN A 199 11.17 -14.62 -4.67
N PHE A 200 10.60 -13.70 -5.45
CA PHE A 200 10.24 -13.91 -6.85
C PHE A 200 11.17 -13.15 -7.80
N GLU A 201 12.46 -13.11 -7.45
CA GLU A 201 13.54 -12.57 -8.30
C GLU A 201 13.26 -11.14 -8.77
N TYR A 202 12.76 -10.30 -7.87
CA TYR A 202 12.43 -8.89 -8.15
C TYR A 202 11.33 -8.72 -9.22
N SER A 203 10.43 -9.69 -9.34
CA SER A 203 9.22 -9.59 -10.16
C SER A 203 8.13 -8.81 -9.42
N LEU A 204 7.56 -7.80 -10.09
CA LEU A 204 6.42 -7.05 -9.55
C LEU A 204 5.10 -7.84 -9.58
N ILE A 205 4.95 -8.82 -10.50
CA ILE A 205 3.68 -9.50 -10.71
C ILE A 205 3.09 -10.09 -9.41
N PRO A 206 3.80 -10.95 -8.65
CA PRO A 206 3.20 -11.58 -7.48
C PRO A 206 2.85 -10.56 -6.39
N CYS A 207 3.70 -9.56 -6.13
CA CYS A 207 3.42 -8.56 -5.10
C CYS A 207 2.31 -7.59 -5.52
N SER A 208 2.26 -7.16 -6.79
CA SER A 208 1.18 -6.30 -7.29
C SER A 208 -0.16 -7.01 -7.23
N ILE A 209 -0.23 -8.28 -7.66
CA ILE A 209 -1.47 -9.05 -7.56
C ILE A 209 -1.85 -9.29 -6.10
N ALA A 210 -0.91 -9.65 -5.22
CA ALA A 210 -1.22 -9.84 -3.80
C ALA A 210 -1.78 -8.57 -3.15
N HIS A 211 -1.17 -7.43 -3.44
CA HIS A 211 -1.62 -6.13 -2.94
C HIS A 211 -2.99 -5.75 -3.53
N SER A 212 -3.19 -5.85 -4.84
CA SER A 212 -4.48 -5.57 -5.47
C SER A 212 -5.59 -6.47 -4.94
N CYS A 213 -5.34 -7.77 -4.80
CA CYS A 213 -6.30 -8.73 -4.24
C CYS A 213 -6.67 -8.37 -2.81
N PHE A 214 -5.68 -8.04 -1.98
CA PHE A 214 -5.90 -7.58 -0.62
C PHE A 214 -6.82 -6.34 -0.56
N ASN A 215 -6.52 -5.33 -1.37
CA ASN A 215 -7.32 -4.10 -1.42
C ASN A 215 -8.73 -4.35 -1.95
N ILE A 216 -8.88 -5.21 -2.96
CA ILE A 216 -10.18 -5.59 -3.51
C ILE A 216 -11.02 -6.32 -2.47
N PHE A 217 -10.44 -7.24 -1.69
CA PHE A 217 -11.20 -7.94 -0.65
C PHE A 217 -11.67 -6.99 0.45
N ILE A 218 -10.85 -6.03 0.87
CA ILE A 218 -11.27 -4.96 1.79
C ILE A 218 -12.39 -4.09 1.18
N LEU A 219 -12.36 -3.87 -0.13
CA LEU A 219 -13.36 -3.05 -0.81
C LEU A 219 -14.74 -3.71 -0.86
N ILE A 220 -14.80 -5.04 -0.99
CA ILE A 220 -16.05 -5.78 -1.25
C ILE A 220 -16.62 -6.50 -0.03
N VAL A 221 -15.84 -6.68 1.04
CA VAL A 221 -16.23 -7.37 2.28
C VAL A 221 -16.28 -6.40 3.44
#